data_AF-A0A0K3BL77-F1
#
_entry.id   AF-A0A0K3BL77-F1
#
_cell.length_a   1.000
_cell.length_b   1.000
_cell.length_c   1.000
_cell.angle_alpha   90.00
_cell.angle_beta   90.00
_cell.angle_gamma   90.00
#
_symmetry.space_group_name_H-M   'P 1'
#
loop_
_entity.id
_entity.type
_entity.pdbx_description
1 polymer ?
#
loop_
_entity_poly.entity_id
_entity_poly.type
_entity_poly.pdbx_seq_one_letter_code
_entity_poly.pdbx_strand_id
1 'polypeptide(L)'
;MRETVIRMANREAAAHVLAASTALSVRIELSVRPCPWCGADERDAAARPSALPIRGWKPGYDFAPESHGKPRLEILGCEALTARSLLCLGAAVHRYPALRHTTFRSRAVNWADLPDVGELDAAEEWVDQMLRGVPFTDTQDLQLPAASRTVVPGKPPMAPHFVTAHAGLPTLNRLYLATRMTVVRDLIDEPQPAAS
;
A
#
# COMPACT_ATOMS: atom_id res chain seq x y z
N MET A 1 -11.90 16.95 2.84
CA MET A 1 -11.83 16.07 1.64
C MET A 1 -10.70 16.45 0.68
N ARG A 2 -10.64 17.67 0.10
CA ARG A 2 -9.51 18.06 -0.79
C ARG A 2 -8.14 17.92 -0.10
N GLU A 3 -7.99 18.56 1.05
CA GLU A 3 -6.75 18.51 1.86
C GLU A 3 -6.41 17.10 2.31
N THR A 4 -7.41 16.33 2.69
CA THR A 4 -7.32 14.91 3.05
C THR A 4 -6.65 14.10 1.92
N VAL A 5 -7.15 14.22 0.70
CA VAL A 5 -6.58 13.53 -0.47
C VAL A 5 -5.15 13.98 -0.76
N ILE A 6 -4.85 15.27 -0.56
CA ILE A 6 -3.50 15.80 -0.71
C ILE A 6 -2.56 15.17 0.32
N ARG A 7 -2.94 15.08 1.60
CA ARG A 7 -2.12 14.42 2.64
C ARG A 7 -1.84 12.96 2.31
N MET A 8 -2.86 12.21 1.93
CA MET A 8 -2.73 10.80 1.56
C MET A 8 -1.85 10.61 0.30
N ALA A 9 -1.93 11.54 -0.66
CA ALA A 9 -1.03 11.56 -1.82
C ALA A 9 0.43 11.82 -1.42
N ASN A 10 0.67 12.73 -0.47
CA ASN A 10 2.00 13.01 0.07
C ASN A 10 2.60 11.80 0.79
N ARG A 11 1.83 11.12 1.66
CA ARG A 11 2.28 9.92 2.37
C ARG A 11 2.70 8.82 1.40
N GLU A 12 1.88 8.57 0.38
CA GLU A 12 2.21 7.59 -0.63
C GLU A 12 3.43 7.98 -1.48
N ALA A 13 3.56 9.25 -1.85
CA ALA A 13 4.72 9.74 -2.60
C ALA A 13 6.01 9.56 -1.78
N ALA A 14 6.00 9.96 -0.51
CA ALA A 14 7.11 9.75 0.43
C ALA A 14 7.48 8.26 0.55
N ALA A 15 6.48 7.38 0.70
CA ALA A 15 6.68 5.93 0.70
C ALA A 15 7.33 5.41 -0.60
N HIS A 16 6.95 5.97 -1.75
CA HIS A 16 7.49 5.55 -3.05
C HIS A 16 8.93 6.01 -3.29
N VAL A 17 9.43 7.05 -2.63
CA VAL A 17 10.82 7.49 -2.78
C VAL A 17 11.77 6.84 -1.77
N LEU A 18 11.26 6.07 -0.80
CA LEU A 18 12.10 5.32 0.16
C LEU A 18 13.17 4.48 -0.56
N ALA A 19 14.40 4.50 -0.02
CA ALA A 19 15.47 3.64 -0.51
C ALA A 19 15.04 2.17 -0.39
N ALA A 20 15.15 1.41 -1.49
CA ALA A 20 14.72 0.02 -1.57
C ALA A 20 15.70 -0.95 -0.89
N SER A 21 16.30 -0.56 0.24
CA SER A 21 17.28 -1.35 0.96
C SER A 21 16.64 -2.60 1.62
N THR A 22 17.07 -2.97 2.82
CA THR A 22 16.58 -4.13 3.59
C THR A 22 15.06 -4.17 3.76
N ALA A 23 14.31 -3.10 3.48
CA ALA A 23 12.85 -3.10 3.40
C ALA A 23 12.26 -4.19 2.48
N LEU A 24 12.97 -4.62 1.42
CA LEU A 24 12.52 -5.68 0.52
C LEU A 24 12.82 -7.11 1.02
N SER A 25 13.53 -7.28 2.13
CA SER A 25 13.76 -8.62 2.72
C SER A 25 12.63 -9.06 3.65
N VAL A 26 11.67 -8.17 3.94
CA VAL A 26 10.49 -8.49 4.77
C VAL A 26 9.54 -9.40 4.01
N ARG A 27 9.16 -10.50 4.65
CA ARG A 27 8.11 -11.40 4.14
C ARG A 27 6.76 -10.88 4.51
N ILE A 28 5.84 -10.93 3.56
CA ILE A 28 4.47 -10.48 3.75
C ILE A 28 3.56 -11.64 3.37
N GLU A 29 2.66 -12.01 4.28
CA GLU A 29 1.59 -12.94 3.97
C GLU A 29 0.49 -12.18 3.22
N LEU A 30 0.23 -12.53 1.97
CA LEU A 30 -0.85 -11.91 1.21
C LEU A 30 -2.16 -12.65 1.48
N SER A 31 -3.19 -11.90 1.88
CA SER A 31 -4.56 -12.36 2.04
C SER A 31 -5.43 -11.67 1.00
N VAL A 32 -6.25 -12.47 0.31
CA VAL A 32 -7.17 -11.95 -0.71
C VAL A 32 -8.59 -12.06 -0.20
N ARG A 33 -9.28 -10.91 -0.12
CA ARG A 33 -10.71 -10.84 0.18
C ARG A 33 -11.50 -10.73 -1.13
N PRO A 34 -12.65 -11.42 -1.27
CA PRO A 34 -13.53 -11.23 -2.43
C PRO A 34 -13.93 -9.77 -2.61
N CYS A 35 -13.83 -9.26 -3.84
CA CYS A 35 -14.25 -7.92 -4.19
C CYS A 35 -15.79 -7.81 -4.12
N PRO A 36 -16.36 -6.92 -3.29
CA PRO A 36 -17.82 -6.81 -3.16
C PRO A 36 -18.50 -6.21 -4.40
N TRP A 37 -17.74 -5.58 -5.31
CA TRP A 37 -18.30 -4.91 -6.49
C TRP A 37 -18.31 -5.78 -7.75
N CYS A 38 -17.29 -6.61 -7.96
CA CYS A 38 -17.17 -7.42 -9.17
C CYS A 38 -17.06 -8.92 -8.91
N GLY A 39 -17.06 -9.35 -7.64
CA GLY A 39 -16.98 -10.76 -7.25
C GLY A 39 -15.60 -11.39 -7.41
N ALA A 40 -14.58 -10.65 -7.87
CA ALA A 40 -13.25 -11.19 -8.08
C ALA A 40 -12.64 -11.68 -6.76
N ASP A 41 -12.01 -12.84 -6.76
CA ASP A 41 -11.57 -13.54 -5.56
C ASP A 41 -10.07 -13.94 -5.59
N GLU A 42 -9.67 -14.85 -4.70
CA GLU A 42 -8.29 -15.36 -4.63
C GLU A 42 -7.87 -16.08 -5.92
N ARG A 43 -8.78 -16.78 -6.61
CA ARG A 43 -8.46 -17.46 -7.88
C ARG A 43 -8.15 -16.44 -8.96
N ASP A 44 -8.91 -15.34 -9.01
CA ASP A 44 -8.63 -14.24 -9.93
C ASP A 44 -7.27 -13.59 -9.63
N ALA A 45 -6.96 -13.33 -8.35
CA ALA A 45 -5.64 -12.86 -7.93
C ALA A 45 -4.50 -13.82 -8.31
N ALA A 46 -4.64 -15.11 -8.03
CA ALA A 46 -3.63 -16.12 -8.32
C ALA A 46 -3.40 -16.33 -9.83
N ALA A 47 -4.44 -16.18 -10.64
CA ALA A 47 -4.34 -16.26 -12.10
C ALA A 47 -3.53 -15.10 -12.72
N ARG A 48 -3.12 -14.10 -11.93
CA ARG A 48 -2.46 -12.87 -12.40
C ARG A 48 -1.07 -12.69 -11.77
N PRO A 49 0.02 -13.08 -12.45
CA PRO A 49 1.39 -12.88 -11.96
C PRO A 49 1.77 -11.41 -11.68
N SER A 50 1.05 -10.45 -12.28
CA SER A 50 1.23 -9.00 -12.09
C SER A 50 0.38 -8.40 -10.96
N ALA A 51 -0.59 -9.14 -10.42
CA ALA A 51 -1.37 -8.72 -9.25
C ALA A 51 -0.57 -8.90 -7.96
N LEU A 52 0.40 -9.82 -7.97
CA LEU A 52 1.36 -9.99 -6.90
C LEU A 52 2.44 -8.91 -7.01
N PRO A 53 2.72 -8.15 -5.94
CA PRO A 53 3.66 -7.02 -6.01
C PRO A 53 5.08 -7.43 -6.43
N ILE A 54 5.47 -8.69 -6.25
CA ILE A 54 6.79 -9.21 -6.60
C ILE A 54 6.65 -10.48 -7.45
N ARG A 55 7.24 -10.46 -8.66
CA ARG A 55 7.23 -11.59 -9.59
C ARG A 55 7.95 -12.80 -8.97
N GLY A 56 7.22 -13.91 -8.80
CA GLY A 56 7.77 -15.14 -8.23
C GLY A 56 7.58 -15.31 -6.72
N TRP A 57 6.99 -14.32 -6.02
CA TRP A 57 6.45 -14.57 -4.68
C TRP A 57 5.28 -15.55 -4.80
N LYS A 58 5.47 -16.76 -4.27
CA LYS A 58 4.37 -17.66 -3.96
C LYS A 58 3.90 -17.34 -2.53
N PRO A 59 2.59 -17.31 -2.25
CA PRO A 59 2.11 -17.35 -0.88
C PRO A 59 2.86 -18.47 -0.12
N GLY A 60 3.54 -18.11 0.97
CA GLY A 60 4.25 -19.07 1.83
C GLY A 60 5.69 -19.46 1.47
N TYR A 61 6.40 -18.80 0.54
CA TYR A 61 7.80 -19.18 0.22
C TYR A 61 8.83 -18.63 1.24
N ASP A 62 9.77 -19.50 1.67
CA ASP A 62 10.71 -19.29 2.78
C ASP A 62 12.18 -19.39 2.28
N PHE A 63 13.04 -18.42 2.60
CA PHE A 63 14.50 -18.45 2.34
C PHE A 63 15.36 -18.09 3.58
N ALA A 64 14.78 -18.13 4.78
CA ALA A 64 15.38 -17.65 6.03
C ALA A 64 14.63 -18.28 7.22
N PRO A 65 15.18 -19.34 7.84
CA PRO A 65 14.50 -20.15 8.86
C PRO A 65 14.15 -19.44 10.18
N GLU A 66 14.57 -18.19 10.40
CA GLU A 66 14.54 -17.53 11.72
C GLU A 66 13.63 -16.29 11.82
N SER A 67 12.79 -15.99 10.82
CA SER A 67 11.92 -14.80 10.90
C SER A 67 10.71 -15.05 11.82
N HIS A 68 10.85 -14.72 13.10
CA HIS A 68 9.77 -14.51 14.06
C HIS A 68 8.71 -13.53 13.51
N GLY A 69 7.54 -14.04 13.09
CA GLY A 69 6.39 -13.25 12.58
C GLY A 69 6.47 -12.84 11.11
N LYS A 70 5.33 -12.89 10.41
CA LYS A 70 5.16 -12.35 9.04
C LYS A 70 3.98 -11.37 9.08
N PRO A 71 4.18 -10.07 8.76
CA PRO A 71 3.05 -9.15 8.60
C PRO A 71 2.11 -9.67 7.51
N ARG A 72 0.81 -9.51 7.71
CA ARG A 72 -0.21 -9.85 6.72
C ARG A 72 -0.57 -8.60 5.92
N LEU A 73 -0.81 -8.74 4.63
CA LEU A 73 -1.39 -7.70 3.78
C LEU A 73 -2.68 -8.23 3.17
N GLU A 74 -3.79 -7.57 3.44
CA GLU A 74 -5.09 -7.86 2.87
C GLU A 74 -5.37 -6.94 1.68
N ILE A 75 -5.74 -7.53 0.54
CA ILE A 75 -6.14 -6.84 -0.69
C ILE A 75 -7.45 -7.42 -1.23
N LEU A 76 -8.10 -6.72 -2.16
CA LEU A 76 -9.26 -7.28 -2.86
C LEU A 76 -8.85 -8.17 -4.03
N GLY A 77 -9.70 -9.14 -4.36
CA GLY A 77 -9.46 -10.07 -5.48
C GLY A 77 -9.37 -9.42 -6.85
N CYS A 78 -9.81 -8.18 -7.07
CA CYS A 78 -9.59 -7.45 -8.34
C CYS A 78 -8.36 -6.54 -8.33
N GLU A 79 -7.74 -6.35 -7.17
CA GLU A 79 -6.70 -5.36 -6.90
C GLU A 79 -5.31 -5.82 -7.33
N ALA A 80 -4.47 -4.87 -7.71
CA ALA A 80 -3.03 -5.02 -7.85
C ALA A 80 -2.31 -3.84 -7.19
N LEU A 81 -1.24 -4.15 -6.46
CA LEU A 81 -0.32 -3.18 -5.87
C LEU A 81 1.05 -3.30 -6.51
N THR A 82 1.79 -2.19 -6.60
CA THR A 82 3.15 -2.25 -7.14
C THR A 82 4.13 -2.73 -6.05
N ALA A 83 5.24 -3.37 -6.44
CA ALA A 83 6.31 -3.73 -5.50
C ALA A 83 6.74 -2.55 -4.62
N ARG A 84 6.82 -1.36 -5.24
CA ARG A 84 7.23 -0.11 -4.60
C ARG A 84 6.27 0.32 -3.50
N SER A 85 4.99 0.05 -3.66
CA SER A 85 3.95 0.34 -2.66
C SER A 85 4.17 -0.43 -1.35
N LEU A 86 4.92 -1.54 -1.38
CA LEU A 86 5.23 -2.34 -0.19
C LEU A 86 6.42 -1.82 0.61
N LEU A 87 7.21 -0.87 0.08
CA LEU A 87 8.41 -0.38 0.77
C LEU A 87 8.10 0.24 2.12
N CYS A 88 6.97 0.94 2.24
CA CYS A 88 6.55 1.52 3.52
C CYS A 88 6.31 0.44 4.59
N LEU A 89 5.62 -0.64 4.21
CA LEU A 89 5.38 -1.78 5.09
C LEU A 89 6.70 -2.44 5.49
N GLY A 90 7.56 -2.74 4.51
CA GLY A 90 8.85 -3.34 4.76
C GLY A 90 9.75 -2.49 5.67
N ALA A 91 9.81 -1.19 5.42
CA ALA A 91 10.56 -0.24 6.24
C ALA A 91 10.00 -0.15 7.67
N ALA A 92 8.67 -0.11 7.82
CA ALA A 92 8.00 -0.07 9.11
C ALA A 92 8.30 -1.34 9.92
N VAL A 93 8.15 -2.52 9.32
CA VAL A 93 8.38 -3.81 9.98
C VAL A 93 9.86 -4.03 10.33
N HIS A 94 10.77 -3.52 9.51
CA HIS A 94 12.20 -3.55 9.80
C HIS A 94 12.55 -2.68 11.01
N ARG A 95 12.03 -1.44 11.04
CA ARG A 95 12.30 -0.47 12.11
C ARG A 95 11.55 -0.78 13.41
N TYR A 96 10.37 -1.38 13.31
CA TYR A 96 9.47 -1.65 14.44
C TYR A 96 9.05 -3.13 14.45
N PRO A 97 9.81 -4.00 15.15
CA PRO A 97 9.54 -5.44 15.18
C PRO A 97 8.14 -5.83 15.69
N ALA A 98 7.48 -4.98 16.47
CA ALA A 98 6.09 -5.19 16.91
C ALA A 98 5.11 -5.32 15.73
N LEU A 99 5.43 -4.72 14.57
CA LEU A 99 4.58 -4.78 13.37
C LEU A 99 4.70 -6.10 12.60
N ARG A 100 5.57 -7.03 13.02
CA ARG A 100 5.75 -8.34 12.37
C ARG A 100 4.54 -9.26 12.48
N HIS A 101 3.57 -8.92 13.33
CA HIS A 101 2.32 -9.67 13.51
C HIS A 101 1.09 -8.83 13.13
N THR A 102 1.30 -7.65 12.56
CA THR A 102 0.23 -6.73 12.17
C THR A 102 -0.38 -7.14 10.85
N THR A 103 -1.69 -6.96 10.74
CA THR A 103 -2.41 -6.95 9.47
C THR A 103 -2.37 -5.55 8.88
N PHE A 104 -1.94 -5.44 7.64
CA PHE A 104 -2.07 -4.26 6.81
C PHE A 104 -3.23 -4.45 5.85
N ARG A 105 -4.04 -3.42 5.62
CA ARG A 105 -5.14 -3.43 4.64
C ARG A 105 -4.87 -2.41 3.53
N SER A 106 -5.20 -2.75 2.29
CA SER A 106 -5.22 -1.74 1.23
C SER A 106 -6.35 -0.73 1.43
N ARG A 107 -6.24 0.45 0.80
CA ARG A 107 -7.33 1.43 0.76
C ARG A 107 -8.61 0.84 0.21
N ALA A 108 -8.52 -0.03 -0.80
CA ALA A 108 -9.69 -0.68 -1.40
C ALA A 108 -10.43 -1.59 -0.42
N VAL A 109 -9.70 -2.31 0.43
CA VAL A 109 -10.29 -3.16 1.48
C VAL A 109 -10.98 -2.29 2.53
N ASN A 110 -10.30 -1.28 3.07
CA ASN A 110 -10.91 -0.42 4.09
C ASN A 110 -12.12 0.35 3.55
N TRP A 111 -12.07 0.81 2.30
CA TRP A 111 -13.21 1.46 1.65
C TRP A 111 -14.40 0.54 1.42
N ALA A 112 -14.18 -0.77 1.26
CA ALA A 112 -15.26 -1.74 1.14
C ALA A 112 -16.08 -1.83 2.43
N ASP A 113 -15.45 -1.60 3.59
CA ASP A 113 -16.09 -1.65 4.90
C ASP A 113 -16.62 -0.27 5.34
N LEU A 114 -15.84 0.78 5.11
CA LEU A 114 -16.11 2.14 5.56
C LEU A 114 -15.75 3.14 4.42
N PRO A 115 -16.72 3.50 3.56
CA PRO A 115 -16.46 4.36 2.40
C PRO A 115 -16.38 5.86 2.77
N ASP A 116 -15.50 6.21 3.71
CA ASP A 116 -15.24 7.57 4.17
C ASP A 116 -13.76 7.95 3.99
N VAL A 117 -13.50 9.07 3.31
CA VAL A 117 -12.13 9.50 2.98
C VAL A 117 -11.39 10.02 4.21
N GLY A 118 -12.09 10.58 5.19
CA GLY A 118 -11.50 11.01 6.47
C GLY A 118 -11.03 9.83 7.31
N GLU A 119 -11.84 8.76 7.37
CA GLU A 119 -11.46 7.52 8.05
C GLU A 119 -10.25 6.85 7.38
N LEU A 120 -10.21 6.83 6.03
CA LEU A 120 -9.02 6.34 5.32
C LEU A 120 -7.77 7.18 5.63
N ASP A 121 -7.89 8.49 5.80
CA ASP A 121 -6.76 9.37 6.15
C ASP A 121 -6.27 9.13 7.57
N ALA A 122 -7.19 8.94 8.52
CA ALA A 122 -6.87 8.59 9.91
C ALA A 122 -6.16 7.22 9.98
N ALA A 123 -6.62 6.23 9.22
CA ALA A 123 -6.01 4.90 9.18
C ALA A 123 -4.57 4.89 8.60
N GLU A 124 -4.15 5.97 7.94
CA GLU A 124 -2.78 6.18 7.44
C GLU A 124 -1.91 7.05 8.36
N GLU A 125 -2.43 7.55 9.48
CA GLU A 125 -1.70 8.46 10.38
C GLU A 125 -0.42 7.83 10.95
N TRP A 126 -0.38 6.50 11.09
CA TRP A 126 0.81 5.78 11.51
C TRP A 126 2.03 6.08 10.62
N VAL A 127 1.84 6.42 9.34
CA VAL A 127 2.95 6.79 8.44
C VAL A 127 3.61 8.08 8.92
N ASP A 128 2.84 9.06 9.38
CA ASP A 128 3.37 10.32 9.88
C ASP A 128 4.10 10.10 11.22
N GLN A 129 3.57 9.22 12.08
CA GLN A 129 4.21 8.82 13.33
C GLN A 129 5.55 8.12 13.06
N MET A 130 5.59 7.22 12.06
CA MET A 130 6.79 6.53 11.62
C MET A 130 7.86 7.52 11.14
N LEU A 131 7.48 8.48 10.31
CA LEU A 131 8.37 9.51 9.77
C LEU A 131 8.91 10.44 10.87
N ARG A 132 8.11 10.73 11.90
CA ARG A 132 8.53 11.52 13.08
C ARG A 132 9.32 10.71 14.10
N GLY A 133 9.42 9.39 13.95
CA GLY A 133 10.09 8.51 14.90
C GLY A 133 9.34 8.34 16.23
N VAL A 134 8.04 8.61 16.26
CA VAL A 134 7.20 8.48 17.46
C VAL A 134 6.75 7.01 17.59
N PRO A 135 6.68 6.43 18.81
CA PRO A 135 6.16 5.07 19.01
C PRO A 135 4.69 4.94 18.60
N PHE A 136 4.33 3.79 18.00
CA PHE A 136 2.94 3.46 17.69
C PHE A 136 2.21 2.99 18.94
N THR A 137 1.03 3.56 19.20
CA THR A 137 0.13 3.09 20.26
C THR A 137 -0.82 2.02 19.77
N ASP A 138 -1.17 2.05 18.47
CA ASP A 138 -2.00 1.05 17.81
C ASP A 138 -1.19 0.34 16.72
N THR A 139 -1.13 -0.97 16.81
CA THR A 139 -0.42 -1.84 15.86
C THR A 139 -1.35 -2.88 15.25
N GLN A 140 -2.65 -2.78 15.49
CA GLN A 140 -3.65 -3.66 14.89
C GLN A 140 -4.22 -3.00 13.63
N ASP A 141 -4.40 -3.79 12.56
CA ASP A 141 -5.11 -3.39 11.34
C ASP A 141 -4.72 -2.02 10.75
N LEU A 142 -3.47 -1.87 10.30
CA LEU A 142 -2.96 -0.62 9.71
C LEU A 142 -3.34 -0.47 8.22
N GLN A 143 -3.61 0.74 7.74
CA GLN A 143 -3.82 0.96 6.30
C GLN A 143 -2.50 1.21 5.58
N LEU A 144 -2.24 0.47 4.50
CA LEU A 144 -1.12 0.73 3.62
C LEU A 144 -1.39 1.99 2.77
N PRO A 145 -0.52 3.02 2.78
CA PRO A 145 -0.69 4.23 1.96
C PRO A 145 -0.36 3.95 0.49
N ALA A 146 -1.24 3.23 -0.20
CA ALA A 146 -1.03 2.78 -1.56
C ALA A 146 -2.29 2.90 -2.40
N ALA A 147 -2.14 3.46 -3.61
CA ALA A 147 -3.17 3.39 -4.62
C ALA A 147 -3.30 1.98 -5.20
N SER A 148 -4.55 1.58 -5.34
CA SER A 148 -4.94 0.32 -5.96
C SER A 148 -4.95 0.46 -7.48
N ARG A 149 -4.54 -0.61 -8.17
CA ARG A 149 -4.74 -0.73 -9.62
C ARG A 149 -5.76 -1.82 -9.88
N THR A 150 -6.61 -1.59 -10.88
CA THR A 150 -7.45 -2.65 -11.40
C THR A 150 -6.79 -3.23 -12.64
N VAL A 151 -6.65 -4.55 -12.66
CA VAL A 151 -6.11 -5.27 -13.81
C VAL A 151 -7.23 -6.08 -14.43
N VAL A 152 -7.59 -5.71 -15.66
CA VAL A 152 -8.56 -6.44 -16.48
C VAL A 152 -7.78 -7.22 -17.56
N PRO A 153 -7.98 -8.55 -17.70
CA PRO A 153 -7.31 -9.33 -18.74
C PRO A 153 -7.50 -8.73 -20.14
N GLY A 154 -6.40 -8.69 -20.92
CA GLY A 154 -6.42 -8.15 -22.29
C GLY A 154 -6.54 -6.63 -22.40
N LYS A 155 -6.60 -5.89 -21.29
CA LYS A 155 -6.58 -4.43 -21.27
C LYS A 155 -5.23 -3.91 -20.77
N PRO A 156 -4.77 -2.73 -21.24
CA PRO A 156 -3.57 -2.11 -20.71
C PRO A 156 -3.71 -1.86 -19.20
N PRO A 157 -2.59 -1.82 -18.45
CA PRO A 157 -2.61 -1.51 -17.03
C PRO A 157 -3.36 -0.19 -16.79
N MET A 158 -4.40 -0.22 -15.97
CA MET A 158 -5.15 0.99 -15.66
C MET A 158 -4.30 1.94 -14.80
N ALA A 159 -4.59 3.24 -14.94
CA ALA A 159 -4.04 4.25 -14.04
C ALA A 159 -4.34 3.87 -12.58
N PRO A 160 -3.46 4.22 -11.64
CA PRO A 160 -3.74 3.99 -10.23
C PRO A 160 -5.03 4.71 -9.81
N HIS A 161 -5.77 4.07 -8.92
CA HIS A 161 -6.94 4.62 -8.29
C HIS A 161 -6.63 4.94 -6.84
N PHE A 162 -6.97 6.15 -6.42
CA PHE A 162 -6.78 6.64 -5.06
C PHE A 162 -7.26 5.63 -4.01
N VAL A 163 -8.43 5.01 -4.24
CA VAL A 163 -9.01 3.99 -3.37
C VAL A 163 -9.29 2.68 -4.12
N THR A 164 -10.14 2.72 -5.15
CA THR A 164 -10.46 1.59 -6.02
C THR A 164 -11.12 2.10 -7.30
N ALA A 165 -11.05 1.35 -8.40
CA ALA A 165 -11.75 1.70 -9.63
C ALA A 165 -13.28 1.68 -9.47
N HIS A 166 -13.79 0.93 -8.48
CA HIS A 166 -15.23 0.78 -8.25
C HIS A 166 -15.87 1.94 -7.47
N ALA A 167 -15.08 2.81 -6.84
CA ALA A 167 -15.60 3.84 -5.94
C ALA A 167 -16.34 4.98 -6.67
N GLY A 168 -16.19 5.12 -7.99
CA GLY A 168 -16.85 6.18 -8.74
C GLY A 168 -16.40 7.59 -8.35
N LEU A 169 -15.12 7.76 -7.98
CA LEU A 169 -14.54 9.03 -7.50
C LEU A 169 -13.57 9.70 -8.50
N PRO A 170 -13.96 10.01 -9.75
CA PRO A 170 -13.03 10.45 -10.79
C PRO A 170 -12.38 11.79 -10.49
N THR A 171 -13.08 12.73 -9.85
CA THR A 171 -12.51 14.05 -9.50
C THR A 171 -11.46 13.94 -8.41
N LEU A 172 -11.72 13.15 -7.36
CA LEU A 172 -10.73 12.90 -6.31
C LEU A 172 -9.54 12.13 -6.85
N ASN A 173 -9.77 11.15 -7.73
CA ASN A 173 -8.69 10.39 -8.35
C ASN A 173 -7.76 11.29 -9.18
N ARG A 174 -8.31 12.23 -9.96
CA ARG A 174 -7.51 13.19 -10.72
C ARG A 174 -6.68 14.09 -9.83
N LEU A 175 -7.29 14.64 -8.76
CA LEU A 175 -6.57 15.46 -7.78
C LEU A 175 -5.43 14.67 -7.11
N TYR A 176 -5.72 13.46 -6.67
CA TYR A 176 -4.76 12.56 -6.05
C TYR A 176 -3.57 12.27 -6.98
N LEU A 177 -3.83 11.86 -8.24
CA LEU A 177 -2.78 11.52 -9.20
C LEU A 177 -1.90 12.74 -9.53
N ALA A 178 -2.51 13.90 -9.77
CA ALA A 178 -1.77 15.14 -10.03
C ALA A 178 -0.87 15.50 -8.84
N THR A 179 -1.41 15.46 -7.62
CA THR A 179 -0.66 15.77 -6.40
C THR A 179 0.49 14.78 -6.19
N ARG A 180 0.24 13.47 -6.28
CA ARG A 180 1.26 12.42 -6.10
C ARG A 180 2.39 12.58 -7.11
N MET A 181 2.09 12.89 -8.37
CA MET A 181 3.12 13.10 -9.40
C MET A 181 4.00 14.31 -9.10
N THR A 182 3.40 15.44 -8.71
CA THR A 182 4.14 16.63 -8.29
C THR A 182 5.06 16.34 -7.12
N VAL A 183 4.53 15.73 -6.05
CA VAL A 183 5.32 15.44 -4.83
C VAL A 183 6.45 14.46 -5.11
N VAL A 184 6.21 13.40 -5.89
CA VAL A 184 7.29 12.46 -6.26
C VAL A 184 8.41 13.16 -7.02
N ARG A 185 8.07 14.04 -7.97
CA ARG A 185 9.08 14.80 -8.71
C ARG A 185 9.88 15.70 -7.77
N ASP A 186 9.19 16.47 -6.94
CA ASP A 186 9.82 17.44 -6.05
C ASP A 186 10.74 16.72 -5.04
N LEU A 187 10.34 15.56 -4.50
CA LEU A 187 11.17 14.72 -3.61
C LEU A 187 12.39 14.08 -4.29
N ILE A 188 12.35 13.86 -5.62
CA ILE A 188 13.49 13.33 -6.37
C ILE A 188 14.48 14.45 -6.71
N ASP A 189 13.98 15.65 -6.99
CA ASP A 189 14.78 16.81 -7.38
C ASP A 189 15.41 17.52 -6.17
N GLU A 190 14.87 17.31 -4.96
CA GLU A 190 15.48 17.80 -3.71
C GLU A 190 16.82 17.09 -3.41
N PRO A 191 17.91 17.83 -3.18
CA PRO A 191 19.19 17.24 -2.80
C PRO A 191 19.03 16.49 -1.48
N GLN A 192 19.21 15.17 -1.52
CA GLN A 192 19.12 14.33 -0.32
C GLN A 192 20.19 14.80 0.70
N PRO A 193 19.83 15.03 1.97
CA PRO A 193 20.81 15.34 3.00
C PRO A 193 21.82 14.18 3.05
N ALA A 194 23.11 14.51 3.10
CA ALA A 194 24.16 13.51 3.22
C ALA A 194 23.86 12.59 4.40
N ALA A 195 23.80 11.28 4.15
CA ALA A 195 23.56 10.29 5.20
C ALA A 195 24.67 10.42 6.25
N SER A 196 24.29 10.91 7.43
CA SER A 196 25.14 11.07 8.62
C SER A 196 25.27 9.76 9.39
#